data_AF-A0A353Z3S3-F1
#
_entry.id   AF-A0A353Z3S3-F1
#
_cell.length_a   1.000
_cell.length_b   1.000
_cell.length_c   1.000
_cell.angle_alpha   90.00
_cell.angle_beta   90.00
_cell.angle_gamma   90.00
#
_symmetry.space_group_name_H-M   'P 1'
#
loop_
_entity.id
_entity.type
_entity.pdbx_description
1 polymer ?
#
loop_
_entity_poly.entity_id
_entity_poly.type
_entity_poly.pdbx_seq_one_letter_code
_entity_poly.pdbx_strand_id
1 'polypeptide(L)' 'MMGTLQFIGGQELIIILLVVLLLFGSKQIPEFARMMGKGMREFRKATEDIKREINDETKGISDDIDDMKNSLKS' A
#
# COMPACT_ATOMS: atom_id res chain seq x y z
N MET A 1 29.02 5.29 -34.16
CA MET A 1 28.32 6.02 -33.08
C MET A 1 26.86 5.61 -33.10
N MET A 2 26.40 4.81 -32.13
CA MET A 2 24.99 4.54 -31.73
C MET A 2 24.95 3.16 -31.04
N GLY A 3 25.22 3.14 -29.73
CA GLY A 3 25.22 1.90 -28.94
C GLY A 3 24.90 2.10 -27.46
N THR A 4 24.36 3.26 -27.07
CA THR A 4 24.10 3.62 -25.66
C THR A 4 22.65 3.37 -25.23
N LEU A 5 21.80 2.79 -26.08
CA LEU A 5 20.36 2.64 -25.81
C LEU A 5 19.92 1.26 -25.31
N GLN A 6 20.84 0.32 -25.06
CA GLN A 6 20.50 -1.03 -24.58
C GLN A 6 20.83 -1.32 -23.12
N PHE A 7 21.30 -0.35 -22.34
CA PHE A 7 21.61 -0.58 -20.93
C PHE A 7 21.12 0.56 -20.04
N ILE A 8 19.80 0.64 -19.82
CA ILE A 8 19.33 0.94 -18.45
C ILE A 8 19.73 -0.25 -17.57
N GLY A 9 21.04 -0.41 -17.39
CA GLY A 9 21.66 -1.40 -16.55
C GLY A 9 21.84 -0.84 -15.14
N GLY A 10 22.23 -1.71 -14.21
CA GLY A 10 22.45 -1.31 -12.81
C GLY A 10 23.42 -0.13 -12.64
N GLN A 11 24.32 0.11 -13.59
CA GLN A 11 25.27 1.22 -13.54
C GLN A 11 24.60 2.61 -13.64
N GLU A 12 23.60 2.79 -14.50
CA GLU A 12 22.90 4.07 -14.62
C GLU A 12 22.06 4.36 -13.37
N LEU A 13 21.40 3.33 -12.82
CA LEU A 13 20.69 3.43 -11.54
C LEU A 13 21.63 3.79 -10.39
N ILE A 14 22.85 3.23 -10.34
CA ILE A 14 23.85 3.58 -9.33
C ILE A 14 24.26 5.05 -9.46
N ILE A 15 24.47 5.56 -10.68
CA ILE A 15 24.82 6.98 -10.89
C ILE A 15 23.68 7.90 -10.45
N ILE A 16 22.44 7.59 -10.83
CA ILE A 16 21.26 8.36 -10.40
C ILE A 16 21.15 8.33 -8.87
N LEU A 17 21.31 7.16 -8.25
CA LEU A 17 21.29 7.03 -6.80
C LEU A 17 22.39 7.88 -6.15
N LEU A 18 23.61 7.89 -6.71
CA LEU A 18 24.71 8.73 -6.24
C LEU A 18 24.37 10.22 -6.31
N VAL A 19 23.80 10.70 -7.42
CA VAL A 19 23.38 12.10 -7.58
C VAL A 19 22.30 12.45 -6.57
N VAL A 20 21.28 11.60 -6.40
CA VAL A 20 20.22 11.82 -5.40
C VAL A 20 20.82 11.84 -3.98
N LEU A 21 21.76 10.94 -3.67
CA LEU A 21 22.44 10.93 -2.37
C LEU A 21 23.33 12.15 -2.15
N LEU A 22 23.91 12.76 -3.18
CA LEU A 22 24.66 14.01 -3.07
C LEU A 22 23.75 15.22 -2.85
N LEU A 23 22.59 15.26 -3.52
CA LEU A 23 21.62 16.35 -3.38
C LEU A 23 20.86 16.30 -2.05
N PHE A 24 20.36 15.12 -1.67
CA PHE A 24 19.49 14.93 -0.51
C PHE A 24 20.23 14.34 0.71
N GLY A 25 21.42 13.77 0.52
CA GLY A 25 22.18 13.10 1.58
C GLY A 25 21.80 11.63 1.75
N SER A 26 22.73 10.83 2.29
CA SER A 26 22.53 9.40 2.52
C SER A 26 21.52 9.05 3.61
N LYS A 27 21.15 10.02 4.43
CA LYS A 27 20.17 9.85 5.51
C LYS A 27 18.73 10.04 5.06
N GLN A 28 18.48 10.86 4.03
CA GLN A 28 17.11 11.20 3.63
C GLN A 28 16.37 10.04 2.95
N ILE A 29 17.04 9.24 2.12
CA ILE A 29 16.39 8.07 1.49
C ILE A 29 15.88 7.06 2.54
N PRO A 30 16.69 6.56 3.49
CA PRO A 30 16.21 5.62 4.50
C PRO A 30 15.22 6.25 5.47
N GLU A 31 15.34 7.55 5.77
CA GLU A 31 14.39 8.28 6.61
C GLU A 31 13.02 8.40 5.95
N PHE A 32 12.98 8.80 4.68
CA PHE A 32 11.76 8.85 3.86
C PHE A 32 11.11 7.47 3.73
N ALA A 33 11.90 6.43 3.45
CA ALA A 33 11.40 5.06 3.38
C ALA A 33 10.81 4.58 4.72
N ARG A 34 11.44 4.94 5.86
CA ARG A 34 10.90 4.63 7.20
C ARG A 34 9.59 5.39 7.47
N MET A 35 9.51 6.66 7.09
CA MET A 35 8.31 7.47 7.24
C MET A 35 7.17 6.93 6.38
N MET A 36 7.41 6.65 5.10
CA MET A 36 6.43 6.01 4.22
C MET A 36 6.00 4.64 4.74
N GLY A 37 6.94 3.82 5.21
CA GLY A 37 6.63 2.50 5.77
C GLY A 37 5.74 2.57 7.00
N LYS A 38 5.99 3.52 7.92
CA LYS A 38 5.11 3.77 9.07
C LYS A 38 3.74 4.26 8.63
N GLY A 39 3.68 5.27 7.76
CA GLY A 39 2.42 5.81 7.24
C GLY A 39 1.58 4.75 6.52
N MET A 40 2.22 3.90 5.71
CA MET A 40 1.53 2.81 5.00
C MET A 40 1.00 1.75 5.97
N ARG A 41 1.75 1.43 7.03
CA ARG A 41 1.30 0.50 8.08
C ARG A 41 0.10 1.05 8.85
N GLU A 42 0.13 2.32 9.24
CA GLU A 42 -0.97 2.99 9.92
C GLU A 42 -2.21 3.10 9.02
N PHE A 43 -2.02 3.49 7.76
CA PHE A 43 -3.09 3.54 6.76
C PHE A 43 -3.74 2.17 6.56
N ARG A 44 -2.93 1.11 6.42
CA ARG A 44 -3.44 -0.26 6.29
C ARG A 44 -4.23 -0.67 7.52
N LYS A 45 -3.74 -0.36 8.73
CA LYS A 45 -4.42 -0.68 9.99
C LYS A 45 -5.77 0.02 10.07
N ALA A 46 -5.81 1.34 9.83
CA ALA A 46 -7.06 2.09 9.82
C ALA A 46 -8.06 1.55 8.78
N THR A 47 -7.58 1.19 7.59
CA THR A 47 -8.42 0.58 6.54
C THR A 47 -8.96 -0.78 6.97
N GLU A 48 -8.15 -1.60 7.65
CA GLU A 48 -8.56 -2.91 8.15
C GLU A 48 -9.60 -2.81 9.27
N ASP A 49 -9.42 -1.86 10.19
CA ASP A 49 -10.36 -1.59 11.28
C ASP A 49 -11.71 -1.15 10.71
N ILE A 50 -11.73 -0.20 9.75
CA ILE A 50 -12.94 0.22 9.02
C ILE A 50 -13.59 -0.96 8.30
N LYS A 51 -12.80 -1.81 7.64
CA LYS A 51 -13.32 -2.98 6.90
C LYS A 51 -14.00 -3.98 7.85
N ARG A 52 -13.46 -4.18 9.06
CA ARG A 52 -14.05 -5.06 10.07
C ARG A 52 -15.37 -4.49 10.58
N GLU A 53 -15.39 -3.21 10.93
CA GLU A 53 -16.61 -2.52 11.40
C GLU A 53 -17.74 -2.61 10.38
N ILE A 54 -17.44 -2.33 9.10
CA ILE A 54 -18.41 -2.48 8.01
C ILE A 54 -18.84 -3.95 7.82
N ASN A 55 -17.92 -4.92 7.92
CA ASN A 55 -18.27 -6.33 7.72
C ASN A 55 -19.15 -6.86 8.86
N ASP A 56 -18.86 -6.49 10.09
CA ASP A 56 -19.63 -6.91 11.27
C ASP A 56 -21.04 -6.30 11.25
N GLU A 57 -21.18 -5.02 10.89
CA GLU A 57 -22.49 -4.39 10.69
C GLU A 57 -23.25 -5.02 9.51
N THR A 58 -22.59 -5.25 8.38
CA THR A 58 -23.22 -5.81 7.18
C THR A 58 -23.59 -7.28 7.38
N LYS A 59 -22.81 -8.06 8.14
CA LYS A 59 -23.14 -9.46 8.47
C LYS A 59 -24.39 -9.56 9.31
N GLY A 60 -24.53 -8.75 10.36
CA GLY A 60 -25.75 -8.74 11.17
C GLY A 60 -27.00 -8.44 10.34
N ILE A 61 -26.90 -7.47 9.42
CA ILE A 61 -27.99 -7.13 8.48
C ILE A 61 -28.26 -8.29 7.50
N SER A 62 -27.22 -8.95 6.99
CA SER A 62 -27.36 -10.09 6.07
C SER A 62 -28.00 -11.30 6.75
N ASP A 63 -27.61 -11.60 7.99
CA ASP A 63 -28.14 -12.71 8.78
C ASP A 63 -29.64 -12.48 9.08
N ASP A 64 -30.02 -11.25 9.48
CA ASP A 64 -31.42 -10.87 9.70
C ASP A 64 -32.26 -10.95 8.42
N ILE A 65 -31.70 -10.56 7.27
CA ILE A 65 -32.37 -10.64 5.96
C ILE A 65 -32.56 -12.11 5.53
N ASP A 66 -31.56 -12.96 5.76
CA ASP A 66 -31.64 -14.39 5.42
C ASP A 66 -32.68 -15.13 6.30
N ASP A 67 -32.78 -14.78 7.58
CA ASP A 67 -33.81 -15.31 8.48
C ASP A 67 -35.21 -14.87 8.05
N MET A 68 -35.39 -13.58 7.71
CA MET A 68 -36.65 -13.08 7.15
C MET A 68 -37.03 -13.80 5.85
N LYS A 69 -36.07 -14.01 4.94
CA LYS A 69 -36.30 -14.70 3.67
C LYS A 69 -36.72 -16.16 3.87
N ASN A 70 -36.14 -16.85 4.84
CA ASN A 70 -36.53 -18.22 5.18
C ASN A 70 -37.93 -18.28 5.79
N SER A 71 -38.33 -17.28 6.59
CA SER A 71 -39.67 -17.21 7.17
C SER A 71 -40.77 -16.96 6.12
N LEU A 72 -40.47 -16.26 5.02
CA LEU A 72 -41.42 -16.01 3.92
C LEU A 72 -41.51 -17.19 2.93
N LYS A 73 -40.50 -18.07 2.93
CA LYS A 73 -40.42 -19.22 2.02
C LYS A 73 -41.03 -20.50 2.63
N SER A 74 -41.32 -20.50 3.94
CA SER A 74 -42.08 -21.54 4.64
C SER A 74 -43.56 -21.21 4.70
#